data_AF-A0A0N4UG47-F1
#
_entry.id   AF-A0A0N4UG47-F1
#
_cell.length_a   1.000
_cell.length_b   1.000
_cell.length_c   1.000
_cell.angle_alpha   90.00
_cell.angle_beta   90.00
_cell.angle_gamma   90.00
#
_symmetry.space_group_name_H-M   'P 1'
#
loop_
_entity.id
_entity.type
_entity.pdbx_description
1 polymer ?
#
loop_
_entity_poly.entity_id
_entity_poly.type
_entity_poly.pdbx_seq_one_letter_code
_entity_poly.pdbx_strand_id
1 'polypeptide(L)'
;LLDFSHLQACAPPVPPPFEPFFAPITELLRCNVLVFLIHIILQRTIKRSRFSSDGMLHRTLFLIGMGLNEQKICKDFDFVSRAENLKVFQLLEQLVDKPEAKQNAQLLDWVIHTYKKIKEDITGIDTMKETRQVSSNDANLIARKATAARMRKQALLQVTE
;
A
#
# COMPACT_ATOMS: atom_id res chain seq x y z
N LEU A 1 26.87 -14.03 25.84
CA LEU A 1 26.58 -14.22 24.40
C LEU A 1 25.60 -13.12 24.03
N LEU A 2 25.91 -12.29 23.03
CA LEU A 2 25.01 -11.21 22.61
C LEU A 2 23.70 -11.84 22.12
N ASP A 3 22.59 -11.44 22.72
CA ASP A 3 21.26 -11.93 22.38
C ASP A 3 20.84 -11.31 21.05
N PHE A 4 20.99 -12.09 19.98
CA PHE A 4 20.58 -11.74 18.64
C PHE A 4 19.11 -12.09 18.37
N SER A 5 18.32 -12.50 19.37
CA SER A 5 16.88 -12.79 19.19
C SER A 5 16.09 -11.58 18.64
N HIS A 6 16.61 -10.37 18.85
CA HIS A 6 16.08 -9.11 18.34
C HIS A 6 16.71 -8.65 17.02
N LEU A 7 17.57 -9.44 16.35
CA LEU A 7 17.97 -9.13 14.98
C LEU A 7 16.70 -9.23 14.13
N GLN A 8 15.98 -8.11 14.06
CA GLN A 8 14.95 -7.81 13.10
C GLN A 8 15.55 -8.21 11.76
N ALA A 9 15.04 -9.28 11.13
CA ALA A 9 15.43 -9.63 9.78
C ALA A 9 15.53 -8.33 8.97
N CYS A 10 16.64 -8.14 8.26
CA CYS A 10 16.89 -6.90 7.53
C CYS A 10 15.70 -6.66 6.59
N ALA A 11 14.82 -5.74 7.00
CA ALA A 11 13.74 -5.25 6.17
C ALA A 11 14.34 -4.88 4.81
N PRO A 12 13.69 -5.22 3.68
CA PRO A 12 14.15 -4.79 2.38
C PRO A 12 14.40 -3.27 2.43
N PRO A 13 15.62 -2.81 2.12
CA PRO A 13 15.92 -1.40 2.20
C PRO A 13 15.09 -0.64 1.17
N VAL A 14 14.87 0.65 1.41
CA VAL A 14 14.43 1.55 0.35
C VAL A 14 15.61 1.74 -0.59
N PRO A 15 15.53 1.32 -1.87
CA PRO A 15 16.64 1.51 -2.80
C PRO A 15 16.79 3.01 -3.11
N PRO A 16 18.02 3.47 -3.44
CA PRO A 16 18.17 4.77 -4.07
C PRO A 16 17.38 4.81 -5.39
N PRO A 17 16.90 6.00 -5.81
CA PRO A 17 16.23 6.12 -7.09
C PRO A 17 17.16 5.69 -8.23
N PHE A 18 16.59 5.03 -9.23
CA PHE A 18 17.30 4.73 -10.46
C PHE A 18 17.56 6.02 -11.26
N GLU A 19 18.65 6.03 -12.03
CA GLU A 19 18.86 7.06 -13.06
C GLU A 19 17.65 7.14 -13.99
N PRO A 20 17.32 8.30 -14.59
CA PRO A 20 16.13 8.47 -15.41
C PRO A 20 15.96 7.43 -16.52
N PHE A 21 17.07 6.98 -17.11
CA PHE A 21 17.08 5.92 -18.13
C PHE A 21 16.61 4.55 -17.58
N PHE A 22 16.93 4.24 -16.33
CA PHE A 22 16.59 2.98 -15.67
C PHE A 22 15.36 3.08 -14.78
N ALA A 23 14.80 4.27 -14.53
CA ALA A 23 13.61 4.48 -13.71
C ALA A 23 12.44 3.53 -14.02
N PRO A 24 12.14 3.17 -15.29
CA PRO A 24 11.06 2.23 -15.58
C PRO A 24 11.26 0.80 -15.05
N ILE A 25 12.45 0.41 -14.59
CA ILE A 25 12.71 -0.95 -14.10
C ILE A 25 11.87 -1.32 -12.86
N THR A 26 11.46 -0.33 -12.06
CA THR A 26 10.60 -0.54 -10.88
C THR A 26 9.23 -1.11 -11.27
N GLU A 27 8.78 -0.88 -12.50
CA GLU A 27 7.54 -1.44 -13.05
C GLU A 27 7.51 -2.97 -13.02
N LEU A 28 8.67 -3.62 -13.06
CA LEU A 28 8.78 -5.07 -12.94
C LEU A 28 8.21 -5.58 -11.61
N LEU A 29 8.38 -4.82 -10.52
CA LEU A 29 7.91 -5.21 -9.19
C LEU A 29 6.38 -5.39 -9.13
N ARG A 30 5.63 -4.68 -9.99
CA ARG A 30 4.17 -4.75 -10.05
C ARG A 30 3.65 -5.42 -11.32
N CYS A 31 4.50 -5.92 -12.21
CA CYS A 31 4.04 -6.51 -13.48
C CYS A 31 3.26 -7.81 -13.25
N ASN A 32 2.31 -8.12 -14.13
CA ASN A 32 1.41 -9.29 -13.97
C ASN A 32 2.18 -10.61 -13.82
N VAL A 33 3.26 -10.79 -14.59
CA VAL A 33 4.08 -11.99 -14.55
C VAL A 33 4.75 -12.16 -13.19
N LEU A 34 5.35 -11.08 -12.65
CA LEU A 34 6.04 -11.18 -11.36
C LEU A 34 5.05 -11.44 -10.22
N VAL A 35 3.93 -10.72 -10.16
CA VAL A 35 2.95 -10.91 -9.09
C VAL A 35 2.32 -12.32 -9.16
N PHE A 36 2.12 -12.85 -10.38
CA PHE A 36 1.67 -14.23 -10.57
C PHE A 36 2.73 -15.26 -10.14
N LEU A 37 4.02 -15.01 -10.41
CA LEU A 37 5.11 -15.85 -9.91
C LEU A 37 5.16 -15.85 -8.39
N ILE A 38 5.03 -14.67 -7.76
CA ILE A 38 4.93 -14.54 -6.29
C ILE A 38 3.79 -15.41 -5.77
N HIS A 39 2.59 -15.30 -6.35
CA HIS A 39 1.43 -16.13 -5.99
C HIS A 39 1.75 -17.63 -6.05
N ILE A 40 2.34 -18.09 -7.16
CA ILE A 40 2.69 -19.52 -7.34
C ILE A 40 3.70 -19.97 -6.30
N ILE A 41 4.74 -19.17 -6.04
CA ILE A 41 5.79 -19.53 -5.08
C ILE A 41 5.18 -19.67 -3.68
N LEU A 42 4.36 -18.71 -3.24
CA LEU A 42 3.70 -18.80 -1.94
C LEU A 42 2.80 -20.03 -1.83
N GLN A 43 1.99 -20.32 -2.86
CA GLN A 43 1.18 -21.54 -2.89
C GLN A 43 2.00 -22.82 -2.83
N ARG A 44 3.13 -22.88 -3.53
CA ARG A 44 4.03 -24.04 -3.52
C ARG A 44 4.62 -24.25 -2.13
N THR A 45 5.06 -23.17 -1.47
CA THR A 45 5.56 -23.20 -0.11
C THR A 45 4.50 -23.73 0.86
N ILE A 46 3.27 -23.19 0.82
CA ILE A 46 2.16 -23.65 1.67
C ILE A 46 1.87 -25.16 1.46
N LYS A 47 1.94 -25.62 0.22
CA LYS A 47 1.69 -27.03 -0.15
C LYS A 47 2.90 -27.95 0.03
N ARG A 48 4.01 -27.48 0.62
CA ARG A 48 5.25 -28.26 0.78
C ARG A 48 5.76 -28.86 -0.53
N SER A 49 5.59 -28.13 -1.63
CA SER A 49 6.03 -28.61 -2.94
C SER A 49 7.54 -28.78 -2.95
N ARG A 50 8.04 -29.87 -3.57
CA ARG A 50 9.47 -30.12 -3.81
C ARG A 50 10.19 -29.01 -4.60
N PHE A 51 9.40 -28.13 -5.24
CA PHE A 51 9.90 -26.96 -5.99
C PHE A 51 9.89 -25.68 -5.15
N SER A 52 9.73 -25.78 -3.84
CA SER A 52 9.85 -24.67 -2.89
C SER A 52 11.14 -24.85 -2.11
N SER A 53 11.86 -23.76 -1.90
CA SER A 53 13.04 -23.74 -1.04
C SER A 53 13.01 -22.49 -0.18
N ASP A 54 13.75 -22.53 0.93
CA ASP A 54 13.85 -21.39 1.84
C ASP A 54 14.35 -20.14 1.12
N GLY A 55 15.41 -20.27 0.30
CA GLY A 55 15.93 -19.16 -0.50
C GLY A 55 14.92 -18.61 -1.53
N MET A 56 14.00 -19.44 -2.03
CA MET A 56 12.94 -18.99 -2.94
C MET A 56 11.88 -18.19 -2.19
N LEU A 57 11.50 -18.65 -0.99
CA LEU A 57 10.60 -17.90 -0.11
C LEU A 57 11.23 -16.57 0.31
N HIS A 58 12.49 -16.56 0.78
CA HIS A 58 13.21 -15.36 1.15
C HIS A 58 13.22 -14.31 0.03
N ARG A 59 13.63 -14.70 -1.19
CA ARG A 59 13.64 -13.80 -2.36
C ARG A 59 12.25 -13.28 -2.71
N THR A 60 11.24 -14.12 -2.57
CA THR A 60 9.84 -13.75 -2.82
C THR A 60 9.38 -12.71 -1.81
N LEU A 61 9.62 -12.93 -0.52
CA LEU A 61 9.29 -11.97 0.54
C LEU A 61 10.05 -10.66 0.35
N PHE A 62 11.33 -10.73 -0.01
CA PHE A 62 12.14 -9.54 -0.31
C PHE A 62 11.55 -8.73 -1.45
N LEU A 63 11.17 -9.36 -2.57
CA LEU A 63 10.53 -8.68 -3.71
C LEU A 63 9.17 -8.06 -3.35
N ILE A 64 8.37 -8.73 -2.53
CA ILE A 64 7.12 -8.15 -2.01
C ILE A 64 7.44 -6.89 -1.20
N GLY A 65 8.43 -6.97 -0.30
CA GLY A 65 8.85 -5.82 0.50
C GLY A 65 9.37 -4.65 -0.35
N MET A 66 10.10 -4.93 -1.44
CA MET A 66 10.51 -3.91 -2.40
C MET A 66 9.29 -3.25 -3.09
N GLY A 67 8.30 -4.04 -3.50
CA GLY A 67 7.04 -3.51 -4.06
C GLY A 67 6.26 -2.64 -3.06
N LEU A 68 6.23 -3.03 -1.78
CA LEU A 68 5.63 -2.24 -0.71
C LEU A 68 6.40 -0.94 -0.43
N ASN A 69 7.74 -0.97 -0.50
CA ASN A 69 8.55 0.24 -0.36
C ASN A 69 8.31 1.21 -1.52
N GLU A 70 8.27 0.71 -2.76
CA GLU A 70 8.00 1.53 -3.94
C GLU A 70 6.61 2.20 -3.86
N GLN A 71 5.58 1.46 -3.43
CA GLN A 71 4.22 1.98 -3.21
C GLN A 71 4.18 3.14 -2.19
N LYS A 72 5.04 3.13 -1.16
CA LYS A 72 5.11 4.22 -0.17
C LYS A 72 5.71 5.50 -0.77
N ILE A 73 6.60 5.36 -1.74
CA ILE A 73 7.37 6.47 -2.32
C ILE A 73 6.60 7.08 -3.50
N CYS A 74 6.06 6.23 -4.37
CA CYS A 74 5.37 6.63 -5.58
C CYS A 74 3.87 6.37 -5.48
N LYS A 75 3.07 7.44 -5.44
CA LYS A 75 1.60 7.35 -5.29
C LYS A 75 0.92 6.62 -6.45
N ASP A 76 1.47 6.73 -7.66
CA ASP A 76 0.91 6.09 -8.86
C ASP A 76 1.38 4.63 -9.00
N PHE A 77 2.27 4.16 -8.11
CA PHE A 77 2.78 2.80 -8.13
C PHE A 77 1.87 1.85 -7.35
N ASP A 78 0.86 1.30 -8.02
CA ASP A 78 -0.14 0.42 -7.42
C ASP A 78 0.31 -1.06 -7.36
N PHE A 79 1.20 -1.38 -6.41
CA PHE A 79 1.58 -2.77 -6.13
C PHE A 79 0.55 -3.48 -5.26
N VAL A 80 -0.03 -2.77 -4.29
CA VAL A 80 -0.93 -3.36 -3.28
C VAL A 80 -2.16 -3.96 -3.93
N SER A 81 -2.88 -3.21 -4.79
CA SER A 81 -4.10 -3.73 -5.41
C SER A 81 -3.80 -4.91 -6.35
N ARG A 82 -2.68 -4.86 -7.08
CA ARG A 82 -2.25 -5.98 -7.95
C ARG A 82 -1.96 -7.25 -7.16
N ALA A 83 -1.28 -7.13 -6.01
CA ALA A 83 -0.99 -8.27 -5.15
C ALA A 83 -2.25 -8.79 -4.42
N GLU A 84 -3.17 -7.91 -4.03
CA GLU A 84 -4.47 -8.28 -3.47
C GLU A 84 -5.33 -9.07 -4.46
N ASN A 85 -5.37 -8.66 -5.73
CA ASN A 85 -6.11 -9.35 -6.79
C ASN A 85 -5.65 -10.81 -6.96
N LEU A 86 -4.37 -11.09 -6.70
CA LEU A 86 -3.80 -12.44 -6.71
C LEU A 86 -3.70 -13.07 -5.32
N LYS A 87 -4.42 -12.52 -4.32
CA LYS A 87 -4.52 -13.03 -2.95
C LYS A 87 -3.16 -13.21 -2.27
N VAL A 88 -2.14 -12.44 -2.67
CA VAL A 88 -0.77 -12.58 -2.16
C VAL A 88 -0.75 -12.44 -0.64
N PHE A 89 -1.39 -11.41 -0.09
CA PHE A 89 -1.42 -11.17 1.35
C PHE A 89 -2.19 -12.25 2.13
N GLN A 90 -3.23 -12.85 1.55
CA GLN A 90 -3.92 -14.00 2.16
C GLN A 90 -3.02 -15.24 2.23
N LEU A 91 -2.15 -15.44 1.23
CA LEU A 91 -1.18 -16.54 1.22
C LEU A 91 -0.04 -16.29 2.23
N LEU A 92 0.37 -15.03 2.42
CA LEU A 92 1.34 -14.68 3.46
C LEU A 92 0.81 -15.01 4.86
N GLU A 93 -0.44 -14.65 5.16
CA GLU A 93 -1.09 -14.99 6.44
C GLU A 93 -1.17 -16.52 6.66
N GLN A 94 -1.38 -17.31 5.59
CA GLN A 94 -1.38 -18.78 5.69
C GLN A 94 -0.01 -19.40 5.97
N LEU A 95 1.08 -18.65 5.73
CA LEU A 95 2.45 -19.09 6.02
C LEU A 95 2.88 -18.77 7.44
N VAL A 96 2.14 -17.93 8.17
CA VAL A 96 2.42 -17.65 9.59
C VAL A 96 2.38 -18.96 10.38
N ASP A 97 3.36 -19.14 11.26
CA ASP A 97 3.56 -20.34 12.09
C ASP A 97 3.76 -21.67 11.33
N LYS A 98 3.89 -21.65 10.01
CA LYS A 98 4.21 -22.84 9.22
C LYS A 98 5.70 -23.18 9.36
N PRO A 99 6.05 -24.48 9.50
CA PRO A 99 7.46 -24.88 9.57
C PRO A 99 8.26 -24.50 8.31
N GLU A 100 7.60 -24.41 7.16
CA GLU A 100 8.21 -23.99 5.88
C GLU A 100 8.61 -22.51 5.86
N ALA A 101 8.02 -21.68 6.72
CA ALA A 101 8.33 -20.26 6.82
C ALA A 101 9.26 -19.93 8.00
N LYS A 102 9.64 -20.93 8.82
CA LYS A 102 10.35 -20.71 10.09
C LYS A 102 11.64 -19.89 9.95
N GLN A 103 12.46 -20.16 8.93
CA GLN A 103 13.72 -19.43 8.73
C GLN A 103 13.49 -18.00 8.22
N ASN A 104 12.31 -17.74 7.65
CA ASN A 104 11.90 -16.46 7.07
C ASN A 104 10.82 -15.74 7.91
N ALA A 105 10.55 -16.20 9.14
CA ALA A 105 9.40 -15.78 9.92
C ALA A 105 9.38 -14.27 10.21
N GLN A 106 10.54 -13.70 10.56
CA GLN A 106 10.66 -12.26 10.82
C GLN A 106 10.44 -11.40 9.57
N LEU A 107 10.97 -11.83 8.42
CA LEU A 107 10.76 -11.11 7.16
C LEU A 107 9.29 -11.21 6.72
N LEU A 108 8.66 -12.38 6.90
CA LEU A 108 7.23 -12.58 6.67
C LEU A 108 6.39 -11.63 7.53
N ASP A 109 6.67 -11.57 8.84
CA ASP A 109 5.99 -10.69 9.78
C ASP A 109 6.14 -9.21 9.37
N TRP A 110 7.36 -8.80 9.03
CA TRP A 110 7.63 -7.43 8.56
C TRP A 110 6.83 -7.08 7.29
N VAL A 111 6.75 -8.00 6.31
CA VAL A 111 5.99 -7.79 5.07
C VAL A 111 4.49 -7.63 5.38
N ILE A 112 3.94 -8.52 6.22
CA ILE A 112 2.52 -8.47 6.61
C ILE A 112 2.20 -7.17 7.36
N HIS A 113 3.01 -6.80 8.34
CA HIS A 113 2.85 -5.56 9.10
C HIS A 113 2.94 -4.33 8.19
N THR A 114 3.93 -4.30 7.29
CA THR A 114 4.12 -3.20 6.35
C THR A 114 2.92 -3.06 5.40
N TYR A 115 2.39 -4.16 4.88
CA TYR A 115 1.18 -4.16 4.07
C TYR A 115 -0.02 -3.58 4.84
N LYS A 116 -0.26 -4.05 6.07
CA LYS A 116 -1.37 -3.56 6.91
C LYS A 116 -1.29 -2.05 7.11
N LYS A 117 -0.10 -1.53 7.44
CA LYS A 117 0.13 -0.09 7.58
C LYS A 117 -0.16 0.70 6.30
N ILE A 118 0.35 0.25 5.15
CA ILE A 118 0.06 0.92 3.87
C ILE A 118 -1.44 0.90 3.55
N LYS A 119 -2.12 -0.22 3.82
CA LYS A 119 -3.55 -0.35 3.58
C LYS A 119 -4.38 0.57 4.47
N GLU A 120 -3.99 0.74 5.73
CA GLU A 120 -4.57 1.72 6.64
C GLU A 120 -4.37 3.15 6.11
N ASP A 121 -3.17 3.48 5.62
CA ASP A 121 -2.88 4.80 5.03
C ASP A 121 -3.74 5.07 3.78
N ILE A 122 -3.91 4.08 2.89
CA ILE A 122 -4.75 4.19 1.69
C ILE A 122 -6.23 4.38 2.06
N THR A 123 -6.76 3.53 2.94
CA THR A 123 -8.18 3.56 3.35
C THR A 123 -8.52 4.80 4.18
N GLY A 124 -7.59 5.29 5.01
CA GLY A 124 -7.74 6.54 5.74
C GLY A 124 -7.83 7.75 4.81
N ILE A 125 -7.06 7.77 3.71
CA ILE A 125 -7.14 8.83 2.70
C ILE A 125 -8.49 8.81 1.98
N ASP A 126 -9.02 7.63 1.66
CA ASP A 126 -10.32 7.51 0.99
C ASP A 126 -11.46 7.98 1.90
N THR A 127 -11.41 7.64 3.19
CA THR A 127 -12.40 8.12 4.19
C THR A 127 -12.39 9.66 4.32
N MET A 128 -11.21 10.29 4.26
CA MET A 128 -11.10 11.76 4.29
C MET A 128 -11.56 12.42 2.99
N LYS A 129 -11.35 11.78 1.83
CA LYS A 129 -11.89 12.25 0.54
C LYS A 129 -13.41 12.12 0.50
N GLU A 130 -13.96 11.05 1.07
CA GLU A 130 -15.41 10.84 1.17
C GLU A 130 -16.06 11.83 2.14
N THR A 131 -15.40 12.14 3.26
CA THR A 131 -15.82 13.23 4.16
C THR A 131 -15.79 14.60 3.47
N ARG A 132 -14.84 14.84 2.55
CA ARG A 132 -14.83 16.05 1.72
C ARG A 132 -15.94 16.08 0.66
N GLN A 133 -16.45 14.94 0.20
CA GLN A 133 -17.63 14.92 -0.67
C GLN A 133 -18.92 15.27 0.09
N VAL A 134 -19.02 14.96 1.39
CA VAL A 134 -20.13 15.45 2.23
C VAL A 134 -20.05 16.98 2.46
N SER A 135 -18.85 17.56 2.40
CA SER A 135 -18.62 19.02 2.51
C SER A 135 -19.15 19.83 1.31
N SER A 136 -19.61 19.18 0.23
CA SER A 136 -20.31 19.84 -0.87
C SER A 136 -21.65 20.47 -0.45
N ASN A 137 -22.32 19.91 0.57
CA ASN A 137 -23.55 20.49 1.11
C ASN A 137 -23.29 21.78 1.89
N ASP A 138 -22.18 21.86 2.63
CA ASP A 138 -21.81 23.06 3.37
C ASP A 138 -21.36 24.20 2.44
N ALA A 139 -20.59 23.89 1.40
CA ALA A 139 -20.20 24.88 0.39
C ALA A 139 -21.43 25.51 -0.31
N ASN A 140 -22.44 24.69 -0.64
CA ASN A 140 -23.70 25.18 -1.22
C ASN A 140 -24.51 26.03 -0.23
N LEU A 141 -24.53 25.69 1.06
CA LEU A 141 -25.20 26.48 2.10
C LEU A 141 -24.49 27.83 2.32
N ILE A 142 -23.16 27.86 2.35
CA ILE A 142 -22.36 29.08 2.51
C ILE A 142 -22.55 30.01 1.29
N ALA A 143 -22.52 29.46 0.07
CA ALA A 143 -22.74 30.23 -1.16
C ALA A 143 -24.16 30.85 -1.21
N ARG A 144 -25.18 30.12 -0.75
CA ARG A 144 -26.56 30.66 -0.60
C ARG A 144 -26.67 31.76 0.45
N LYS A 145 -25.95 31.67 1.57
CA LYS A 145 -25.93 32.73 2.60
C LYS A 145 -25.25 34.01 2.09
N ALA A 146 -24.15 33.88 1.36
CA ALA A 146 -23.42 35.02 0.81
C ALA A 146 -24.23 35.78 -0.27
N THR A 147 -24.96 35.06 -1.12
CA THR A 147 -25.83 35.67 -2.14
C THR A 147 -27.01 36.42 -1.53
N ALA A 148 -27.65 35.87 -0.48
CA ALA A 148 -28.73 36.57 0.24
C ALA A 148 -28.25 37.88 0.89
N ALA A 149 -27.03 37.90 1.47
CA ALA A 149 -26.45 39.12 2.03
C ALA A 149 -26.19 40.20 0.97
N ARG A 150 -25.73 39.80 -0.23
CA ARG A 150 -25.47 40.72 -1.35
C ARG A 150 -26.77 41.36 -1.88
N MET A 151 -27.84 40.58 -2.00
CA MET A 151 -29.15 41.08 -2.43
C MET A 151 -29.73 42.09 -1.43
N ARG A 152 -29.62 41.83 -0.11
CA ARG A 152 -30.06 42.79 0.92
C ARG A 152 -29.29 44.11 0.86
N LYS A 153 -27.97 44.06 0.59
CA LYS A 153 -27.14 45.27 0.46
C LYS A 153 -27.51 46.09 -0.78
N GLN A 154 -27.83 45.43 -1.91
CA GLN A 154 -28.29 46.13 -3.11
C GLN A 154 -29.68 46.76 -2.94
N ALA A 155 -30.61 46.06 -2.29
CA ALA A 155 -31.94 46.60 -2.01
C ALA A 155 -31.90 47.86 -1.12
N LEU A 156 -31.01 47.91 -0.12
CA LEU A 156 -30.81 49.09 0.73
C LEU A 156 -30.28 50.31 -0.05
N LEU A 157 -29.41 50.10 -1.05
CA LEU A 157 -28.86 51.19 -1.86
C LEU A 157 -29.90 51.80 -2.81
N GLN A 158 -30.89 51.01 -3.25
CA GLN A 158 -31.94 51.48 -4.16
C GLN A 158 -33.08 52.23 -3.46
N VAL A 159 -33.18 52.16 -2.13
CA VAL A 159 -34.19 52.90 -1.36
C VAL A 159 -33.69 54.30 -0.97
N THR A 160 -32.39 54.56 -1.11
CA THR A 160 -31.77 55.87 -0.78
C THR A 160 -31.63 56.83 -1.96
N GLU A 161 -32.28 56.57 -3.09
CA GLU A 161 -32.53 57.54 -4.17
C GLU A 161 -34.00 57.97 -4.18
#